data_AF-A0A9D2L930-F1
#
_entry.id   AF-A0A9D2L930-F1
#
_cell.length_a   1.000
_cell.length_b   1.000
_cell.length_c   1.000
_cell.angle_alpha   90.00
_cell.angle_beta   90.00
_cell.angle_gamma   90.00
#
_symmetry.space_group_name_H-M   'P 1'
#
loop_
_entity.id
_entity.type
_entity.pdbx_description
1 polymer ?
#
loop_
_entity_poly.entity_id
_entity_poly.type
_entity_poly.pdbx_seq_one_letter_code
_entity_poly.pdbx_strand_id
1 'polypeptide(L)'
;MRELAVFYCPKCGHYAYYQTSRHPLCPKCGGSVPMCMLRMYYTEFMKMTCEERDNYLAKEMLKQNPSILQRVSASRKRFNSRETIAELCTVIMDLDAENKVLSDTVNWMHDTIWDMLRQQRSSGAGPSSDHAGWQPSPDADSSSREAAVTEELQENDAKIKA
;
A
#
# COMPACT_ATOMS: atom_id res chain seq x y z
N MET A 1 -16.30 -51.98 15.48
CA MET A 1 -15.39 -51.86 14.32
C MET A 1 -14.59 -50.57 14.49
N ARG A 2 -13.28 -50.55 14.22
CA ARG A 2 -12.50 -49.29 14.29
C ARG A 2 -12.83 -48.42 13.08
N GLU A 3 -13.07 -47.14 13.30
CA GLU A 3 -13.32 -46.17 12.23
C GLU A 3 -12.07 -45.99 11.36
N LEU A 4 -12.28 -45.74 10.07
CA LEU A 4 -11.21 -45.42 9.13
C LEU A 4 -10.71 -43.99 9.40
N ALA A 5 -9.40 -43.83 9.56
CA ALA A 5 -8.76 -42.52 9.59
C ALA A 5 -8.11 -42.24 8.23
N VAL A 6 -8.13 -40.96 7.83
CA VAL A 6 -7.50 -40.49 6.60
C VAL A 6 -6.09 -40.03 6.92
N PHE A 7 -5.11 -40.53 6.17
CA PHE A 7 -3.71 -40.12 6.27
C PHE A 7 -3.26 -39.51 4.95
N TYR A 8 -2.35 -38.53 5.00
CA TYR A 8 -1.71 -37.94 3.83
C TYR A 8 -0.20 -37.83 3.98
N CYS A 9 0.53 -37.83 2.87
CA CYS A 9 1.96 -37.62 2.85
C CYS A 9 2.28 -36.11 2.75
N PRO A 10 3.01 -35.53 3.72
CA PRO A 10 3.36 -34.11 3.68
C PRO A 10 4.35 -33.75 2.57
N LYS A 11 4.98 -34.74 1.92
CA LYS A 11 5.94 -34.55 0.84
C LYS A 11 5.31 -34.60 -0.55
N CYS A 12 4.41 -35.55 -0.80
CA CYS A 12 3.86 -35.81 -2.15
C CYS A 12 2.33 -35.73 -2.25
N GLY A 13 1.62 -35.44 -1.16
CA GLY A 13 0.17 -35.29 -1.16
C GLY A 13 -0.63 -36.60 -1.29
N HIS A 14 0.04 -37.75 -1.46
CA HIS A 14 -0.67 -39.04 -1.50
C HIS A 14 -1.45 -39.26 -0.21
N TYR A 15 -2.74 -39.58 -0.33
CA TYR A 15 -3.60 -39.92 0.80
C TYR A 15 -4.11 -41.36 0.71
N ALA A 16 -4.36 -41.95 1.87
CA ALA A 16 -4.85 -43.32 2.03
C ALA A 16 -5.62 -43.47 3.34
N TYR A 17 -6.41 -44.55 3.44
CA TYR A 17 -7.30 -44.83 4.57
C TYR A 17 -6.80 -46.03 5.35
N TYR A 18 -6.69 -45.89 6.67
CA TYR A 18 -6.23 -46.98 7.52
C TYR A 18 -7.04 -47.07 8.82
N GLN A 19 -7.22 -48.30 9.30
CA GLN A 19 -7.81 -48.58 10.63
C GLN A 19 -6.72 -48.65 11.71
N THR A 20 -5.81 -47.67 11.74
CA THR A 20 -4.73 -47.60 12.72
C THR A 20 -4.59 -46.19 13.27
N SER A 21 -4.14 -46.10 14.52
CA SER A 21 -3.69 -44.84 15.13
C SER A 21 -2.22 -44.55 14.85
N ARG A 22 -1.46 -45.54 14.37
CA ARG A 22 -0.05 -45.36 14.02
C ARG A 22 0.08 -44.66 12.67
N HIS A 23 1.11 -43.84 12.52
CA HIS A 23 1.40 -43.12 11.28
C HIS A 23 2.04 -44.08 10.26
N PRO A 24 1.34 -44.44 9.18
CA PRO A 24 1.86 -45.35 8.17
C PRO A 24 2.94 -44.68 7.31
N LEU A 25 3.79 -45.47 6.65
CA LEU A 25 4.81 -44.95 5.75
C LEU A 25 4.25 -44.76 4.35
N CYS A 26 4.62 -43.66 3.70
CA CYS A 26 4.11 -43.32 2.37
C CYS A 26 4.66 -44.27 1.30
N PRO A 27 3.80 -44.99 0.55
CA PRO A 27 4.24 -45.91 -0.49
C PRO A 27 4.86 -45.17 -1.70
N LYS A 28 4.40 -43.94 -2.00
CA LYS A 28 4.94 -43.13 -3.12
C LYS A 28 6.33 -42.54 -2.84
N CYS A 29 6.73 -42.44 -1.57
CA CYS A 29 8.04 -41.92 -1.18
C CYS A 29 9.02 -43.04 -0.79
N GLY A 30 8.84 -44.24 -1.34
CA GLY A 30 9.69 -45.41 -1.06
C GLY A 30 9.64 -45.85 0.40
N GLY A 31 8.53 -45.60 1.11
CA GLY A 31 8.39 -45.95 2.53
C GLY A 31 9.24 -45.11 3.50
N SER A 32 9.86 -44.02 3.04
CA SER A 32 10.75 -43.21 3.89
C SER A 32 10.06 -42.10 4.69
N VAL A 33 8.85 -41.69 4.27
CA VAL A 33 8.14 -40.55 4.85
C VAL A 33 6.94 -41.03 5.66
N PRO A 34 6.86 -40.73 6.96
CA PRO A 34 5.66 -41.00 7.75
C PRO A 34 4.52 -40.10 7.28
N MET A 35 3.35 -40.70 7.06
CA MET A 35 2.13 -39.98 6.72
C MET A 35 1.55 -39.32 7.98
N CYS A 36 0.81 -38.23 7.77
CA CYS A 36 0.14 -37.47 8.81
C CYS A 36 -1.35 -37.78 8.81
N MET A 37 -1.93 -37.96 10.00
CA MET A 37 -3.37 -38.11 10.16
C MET A 37 -4.06 -36.76 9.93
N LEU A 38 -5.15 -36.76 9.16
CA LEU A 38 -6.01 -35.60 8.97
C LEU A 38 -6.92 -35.43 10.18
N ARG A 39 -7.10 -34.17 10.61
CA ARG A 39 -8.07 -33.79 11.66
C ARG A 39 -9.47 -33.64 11.07
N MET A 40 -9.95 -34.70 10.42
CA MET A 40 -11.26 -34.77 9.78
C MET A 40 -11.74 -36.22 9.74
N TYR A 41 -13.05 -36.42 9.88
CA TYR A 41 -13.63 -37.76 9.77
C TYR A 41 -13.59 -38.26 8.32
N TYR A 42 -13.40 -39.57 8.14
CA TYR A 42 -13.43 -40.21 6.82
C TYR A 42 -14.71 -39.88 6.03
N THR A 43 -15.85 -39.86 6.70
CA THR A 43 -17.16 -39.56 6.09
C THR A 43 -17.24 -38.13 5.57
N GLU A 44 -16.60 -37.16 6.23
CA GLU A 44 -16.53 -35.78 5.77
C GLU A 44 -15.57 -35.67 4.57
N PHE A 45 -14.40 -36.31 4.65
CA PHE A 45 -13.42 -36.29 3.57
C PHE A 45 -13.96 -36.93 2.27
N MET A 46 -14.79 -37.97 2.37
CA MET A 46 -15.41 -38.62 1.21
C MET A 46 -16.55 -37.82 0.58
N LYS A 47 -17.18 -36.91 1.32
CA LYS A 47 -18.22 -36.01 0.77
C LYS A 47 -17.62 -34.90 -0.10
N MET A 48 -16.33 -34.62 0.05
CA MET A 48 -15.63 -33.59 -0.70
C MET A 48 -15.30 -34.07 -2.12
N THR A 49 -15.40 -33.15 -3.08
CA THR A 49 -14.95 -33.36 -4.45
C THR A 49 -13.43 -33.58 -4.52
N CYS A 50 -12.93 -34.08 -5.64
CA CYS A 50 -11.48 -34.25 -5.83
C CYS A 50 -10.73 -32.91 -5.69
N GLU A 51 -11.25 -31.84 -6.27
CA GLU A 51 -10.66 -30.51 -6.19
C GLU A 51 -10.63 -29.96 -4.75
N GLU A 52 -11.73 -30.11 -4.01
CA GLU A 52 -11.80 -29.71 -2.61
C GLU A 52 -10.81 -30.48 -1.73
N ARG A 53 -10.65 -31.78 -1.98
CA ARG A 53 -9.65 -32.62 -1.28
C ARG A 53 -8.23 -32.17 -1.59
N ASP A 54 -7.90 -31.93 -2.85
CA ASP A 54 -6.58 -31.47 -3.24
C ASP A 54 -6.25 -30.10 -2.63
N ASN A 55 -7.21 -29.17 -2.68
CA ASN A 55 -7.08 -27.84 -2.06
C ASN A 55 -6.90 -27.93 -0.53
N TYR A 56 -7.63 -28.83 0.13
CA TYR A 56 -7.51 -29.04 1.57
C TYR A 56 -6.15 -29.64 1.94
N LEU A 57 -5.72 -30.69 1.23
CA LEU A 57 -4.43 -31.32 1.44
C LEU A 57 -3.27 -30.35 1.19
N ALA A 58 -3.34 -29.54 0.14
CA ALA A 58 -2.35 -28.50 -0.14
C ALA A 58 -2.22 -27.51 1.04
N LYS A 59 -3.35 -27.05 1.60
CA LYS A 59 -3.35 -26.18 2.79
C LYS A 59 -2.73 -26.86 4.00
N GLU A 60 -3.05 -28.13 4.26
CA GLU A 60 -2.46 -28.90 5.36
C GLU A 60 -0.94 -29.10 5.18
N MET A 61 -0.48 -29.39 3.97
CA MET A 61 0.96 -29.48 3.64
C MET A 61 1.70 -28.16 3.86
N LEU A 62 1.08 -27.03 3.49
CA LEU A 62 1.65 -25.69 3.70
C LEU A 62 1.73 -25.32 5.18
N LYS A 63 0.73 -25.71 6.00
CA LYS A 63 0.77 -25.48 7.45
C LYS A 63 1.92 -26.21 8.13
N GLN A 64 2.30 -27.39 7.65
CA GLN A 64 3.44 -28.13 8.21
C GLN A 64 4.80 -27.54 7.86
N ASN A 65 4.88 -26.66 6.84
CA ASN A 65 6.12 -26.02 6.41
C ASN A 65 5.99 -24.48 6.48
N PRO A 66 5.97 -23.90 7.70
CA PRO A 66 5.78 -22.46 7.88
C PRO A 66 6.85 -21.62 7.19
N SER A 67 8.06 -22.15 6.96
CA SER A 67 9.13 -21.46 6.24
C SER A 67 8.82 -21.23 4.75
N ILE A 68 8.12 -22.16 4.10
CA ILE A 68 7.66 -22.01 2.71
C ILE A 68 6.53 -20.99 2.66
N LEU A 69 5.56 -21.10 3.58
CA LEU A 69 4.48 -20.13 3.68
C LEU A 69 5.03 -18.72 3.93
N GLN A 70 6.00 -18.57 4.83
CA GLN A 70 6.68 -17.30 5.09
C GLN A 70 7.42 -16.79 3.85
N ARG A 71 8.17 -17.62 3.12
CA ARG A 71 8.86 -17.19 1.89
C ARG A 71 7.90 -16.75 0.78
N VAL A 72 6.82 -17.51 0.55
CA VAL A 72 5.82 -17.18 -0.47
C VAL A 72 5.00 -15.95 -0.07
N SER A 73 4.65 -15.82 1.22
CA SER A 73 3.91 -14.67 1.73
C SER A 73 4.78 -13.44 2.00
N ALA A 74 6.11 -13.58 2.13
CA ALA A 74 7.02 -12.46 2.36
C ALA A 74 6.95 -11.43 1.25
N SER A 75 6.91 -11.87 -0.02
CA SER A 75 6.72 -10.98 -1.16
C SER A 75 5.38 -10.24 -1.04
N ARG A 76 4.29 -10.94 -0.69
CA ARG A 76 2.96 -10.32 -0.49
C ARG A 76 2.93 -9.32 0.67
N LYS A 77 3.66 -9.56 1.76
CA LYS A 77 3.80 -8.60 2.87
C LYS A 77 4.54 -7.33 2.45
N ARG A 78 5.54 -7.42 1.56
CA ARG A 78 6.24 -6.24 1.02
C ARG A 78 5.33 -5.37 0.14
N PHE A 79 4.35 -5.96 -0.53
CA PHE A 79 3.34 -5.23 -1.30
C PHE A 79 2.15 -4.72 -0.46
N ASN A 80 2.23 -4.80 0.87
CA ASN A 80 1.34 -4.07 1.77
C ASN A 80 1.72 -2.58 1.90
N SER A 81 2.39 -2.01 0.90
CA SER A 81 2.54 -0.55 0.77
C SER A 81 1.24 0.10 0.31
N ARG A 82 0.27 -0.66 -0.21
CA ARG A 82 -0.97 -0.13 -0.76
C ARG A 82 -1.82 0.60 0.27
N GLU A 83 -1.85 0.09 1.50
CA GLU A 83 -2.54 0.71 2.63
C GLU A 83 -1.84 2.01 3.05
N THR A 84 -0.53 1.97 3.26
CA THR A 84 0.29 3.15 3.56
C THR A 84 0.24 4.21 2.46
N ILE A 85 0.24 3.81 1.18
CA ILE A 85 0.11 4.74 0.04
C ILE A 85 -1.27 5.39 0.06
N ALA A 86 -2.34 4.64 0.34
CA ALA A 86 -3.68 5.21 0.42
C ALA A 86 -3.81 6.25 1.53
N GLU A 87 -3.26 5.95 2.72
CA GLU A 87 -3.23 6.89 3.85
C GLU A 87 -2.45 8.17 3.50
N LEU A 88 -1.26 8.02 2.91
CA LEU A 88 -0.45 9.17 2.50
C LEU A 88 -1.11 9.99 1.38
N CYS A 89 -1.80 9.35 0.43
CA CYS A 89 -2.55 10.05 -0.61
C CYS A 89 -3.68 10.91 -0.02
N THR A 90 -4.39 10.43 1.00
CA THR A 90 -5.41 11.24 1.69
C THR A 90 -4.78 12.48 2.34
N VAL A 91 -3.66 12.31 3.05
CA VAL A 91 -2.96 13.43 3.70
C VAL A 91 -2.46 14.46 2.68
N ILE A 92 -1.96 14.03 1.52
CA ILE A 92 -1.54 14.95 0.45
C ILE A 92 -2.72 15.77 -0.05
N MET A 93 -3.88 15.15 -0.28
CA MET A 93 -5.07 15.86 -0.74
C MET A 93 -5.55 16.92 0.26
N ASP A 94 -5.49 16.61 1.55
CA ASP A 94 -5.85 17.56 2.61
C ASP A 94 -4.88 18.75 2.64
N LEU A 95 -3.57 18.47 2.55
CA LEU A 95 -2.53 19.52 2.50
C LEU A 95 -2.63 20.39 1.25
N ASP A 96 -2.96 19.82 0.08
CA ASP A 96 -3.18 20.57 -1.15
C ASP A 96 -4.40 21.50 -1.04
N ALA A 97 -5.46 21.04 -0.36
CA ALA A 97 -6.64 21.86 -0.09
C ALA A 97 -6.31 23.05 0.83
N GLU A 98 -5.54 22.82 1.90
CA GLU A 98 -5.08 23.88 2.80
C GLU A 98 -4.17 24.88 2.08
N ASN A 99 -3.19 24.40 1.31
CA ASN A 99 -2.31 25.25 0.52
C ASN A 99 -3.07 26.13 -0.47
N LYS A 100 -4.14 25.60 -1.07
CA LYS A 100 -5.00 26.38 -1.95
C LYS A 100 -5.69 27.53 -1.20
N VAL A 101 -6.27 27.26 -0.03
CA VAL A 101 -6.93 28.28 0.79
C VAL A 101 -5.94 29.39 1.20
N LEU A 102 -4.72 29.00 1.60
CA LEU A 102 -3.68 29.95 1.96
C LEU A 102 -3.26 30.81 0.74
N SER A 103 -3.09 30.18 -0.41
CA SER A 103 -2.74 30.87 -1.66
C SER A 103 -3.84 31.85 -2.10
N ASP A 104 -5.11 31.44 -2.02
CA ASP A 104 -6.27 32.28 -2.33
C ASP A 104 -6.34 33.50 -1.38
N THR A 105 -6.00 33.31 -0.10
CA THR A 105 -5.95 34.39 0.88
C THR A 105 -4.86 35.40 0.55
N VAL A 106 -3.66 34.93 0.17
CA VAL A 106 -2.55 35.81 -0.23
C VAL A 106 -2.91 36.60 -1.49
N ASN A 107 -3.52 35.96 -2.48
CA ASN A 107 -3.99 36.64 -3.68
C ASN A 107 -5.01 37.73 -3.36
N TRP A 108 -5.98 37.42 -2.50
CA TRP A 108 -6.97 38.40 -2.05
C TRP A 108 -6.34 39.58 -1.29
N MET A 109 -5.34 39.32 -0.45
CA MET A 109 -4.58 40.37 0.23
C MET A 109 -3.86 41.27 -0.78
N HIS A 110 -3.22 40.70 -1.79
CA HIS A 110 -2.57 41.47 -2.86
C HIS A 110 -3.59 42.38 -3.56
N ASP A 111 -4.72 41.84 -4.02
CA ASP A 111 -5.76 42.61 -4.70
C ASP A 111 -6.27 43.78 -3.85
N THR A 112 -6.50 43.51 -2.56
CA THR A 112 -6.96 44.52 -1.60
C THR A 112 -5.95 45.64 -1.40
N ILE A 113 -4.65 45.30 -1.24
CA ILE A 113 -3.58 46.31 -1.12
C ILE A 113 -3.49 47.14 -2.39
N TRP A 114 -3.56 46.51 -3.56
CA TRP A 114 -3.55 47.21 -4.83
C TRP A 114 -4.73 48.19 -4.98
N ASP A 115 -5.93 47.79 -4.55
CA ASP A 115 -7.10 48.66 -4.54
C ASP A 115 -6.95 49.85 -3.59
N MET A 116 -6.41 49.64 -2.39
CA MET A 116 -6.12 50.72 -1.44
C MET A 116 -5.10 51.71 -2.01
N LEU A 117 -4.02 51.22 -2.63
CA LEU A 117 -3.02 52.07 -3.28
C LEU A 117 -3.59 52.87 -4.47
N ARG A 118 -4.47 52.26 -5.27
CA ARG A 118 -5.17 52.93 -6.37
C ARG A 118 -6.11 54.02 -5.85
N GLN A 119 -6.88 53.73 -4.81
CA GLN A 119 -7.77 54.69 -4.16
C GLN A 119 -7.00 55.87 -3.61
N GLN A 120 -5.91 55.64 -2.86
CA GLN A 120 -5.05 56.70 -2.32
C GLN A 120 -4.46 57.60 -3.42
N ARG A 121 -4.05 57.02 -4.56
CA ARG A 121 -3.60 57.79 -5.73
C ARG A 121 -4.71 58.63 -6.37
N SER A 122 -5.96 58.15 -6.35
CA SER A 122 -7.13 58.86 -6.90
C SER A 122 -7.70 59.94 -5.97
N SER A 123 -7.50 59.83 -4.65
CA SER A 123 -8.01 60.78 -3.65
C SER A 123 -7.18 62.08 -3.52
N GLY A 124 -6.15 62.28 -4.35
CA GLY A 124 -5.41 63.55 -4.40
C GLY A 124 -4.61 63.90 -3.15
N ALA A 125 -4.39 62.97 -2.21
CA ALA A 125 -3.41 63.13 -1.15
C ALA A 125 -2.03 62.75 -1.70
N GLY A 126 -1.40 63.69 -2.40
CA GLY A 126 0.03 63.60 -2.69
C GLY A 126 0.79 63.45 -1.37
N PRO A 127 1.67 62.46 -1.22
CA PRO A 127 2.44 62.33 0.01
C PRO A 127 3.37 63.53 0.10
N SER A 128 3.21 64.34 1.16
CA SER A 128 4.28 65.18 1.65
C SER A 128 5.49 64.29 1.85
N SER A 129 6.55 64.59 1.08
CA SER A 129 7.88 64.02 1.25
C SER A 129 8.28 64.19 2.71
N ASP A 130 8.51 63.08 3.40
CA ASP A 130 9.55 62.92 4.43
C ASP A 130 9.40 61.53 5.05
N HIS A 131 9.76 60.51 4.27
CA HIS A 131 10.25 59.27 4.85
C HIS A 131 11.30 58.67 3.92
N ALA A 132 12.53 58.60 4.43
CA ALA A 132 13.70 58.06 3.77
C ALA A 132 13.38 56.71 3.11
N GLY A 133 13.65 56.62 1.81
CA GLY A 133 13.32 55.48 0.98
C GLY A 133 14.02 54.21 1.42
N TRP A 134 13.24 53.17 1.70
CA TRP A 134 13.70 51.81 1.57
C TRP A 134 13.48 51.39 0.11
N GLN A 135 14.56 51.22 -0.64
CA GLN A 135 14.50 50.66 -2.00
C GLN A 135 14.42 49.14 -1.90
N PRO A 136 13.51 48.47 -2.62
CA PRO A 136 13.61 47.02 -2.81
C PRO A 136 14.85 46.73 -3.65
N SER A 137 15.71 45.81 -3.18
CA SER A 137 16.80 45.26 -4.01
C SER A 137 16.23 44.63 -5.28
N PRO A 138 16.82 44.85 -6.47
CA PRO A 138 16.29 44.38 -7.74
C PRO A 138 16.61 42.91 -8.04
N ASP A 139 16.72 42.05 -7.02
CA ASP A 139 17.05 40.63 -7.17
C ASP A 139 16.10 39.75 -6.36
N ALA A 140 14.84 39.71 -6.77
CA ALA A 140 13.93 38.62 -6.44
C ALA A 140 12.96 38.45 -7.60
N ASP A 141 13.50 37.90 -8.69
CA ASP A 141 12.74 37.51 -9.86
C ASP A 141 11.73 36.41 -9.48
N SER A 142 10.48 36.81 -9.19
CA SER A 142 9.36 35.89 -8.96
C SER A 142 9.15 34.93 -10.13
N SER A 143 9.55 35.33 -11.35
CA SER A 143 9.50 34.49 -12.55
C SER A 143 10.38 33.24 -12.41
N SER A 144 11.56 33.38 -11.80
CA SER A 144 12.49 32.27 -11.61
C SER A 144 12.01 31.26 -10.56
N ARG A 145 11.24 31.69 -9.56
CA ARG A 145 10.66 30.80 -8.54
C ARG A 145 9.45 30.04 -9.06
N GLU A 146 8.58 30.69 -9.82
CA GLU A 146 7.45 30.00 -10.45
C GLU A 146 7.92 29.03 -11.54
N ALA A 147 8.94 29.39 -12.34
CA ALA A 147 9.54 28.49 -13.32
C ALA A 147 10.16 27.25 -12.68
N ALA A 148 10.93 27.42 -11.60
CA ALA A 148 11.54 26.29 -10.87
C ALA A 148 10.49 25.34 -10.26
N VAL A 149 9.38 25.89 -9.72
CA VAL A 149 8.28 25.08 -9.19
C VAL A 149 7.56 24.32 -10.31
N THR A 150 7.39 24.91 -11.49
CA THR A 150 6.78 24.22 -12.64
C THR A 150 7.67 23.13 -13.24
N GLU A 151 9.00 23.32 -13.23
CA GLU A 151 9.97 22.35 -13.75
C GLU A 151 10.10 21.14 -12.81
N GLU A 152 10.13 21.35 -11.50
CA GLU A 152 10.08 20.28 -10.50
C GLU A 152 8.75 19.49 -10.55
N LEU A 153 7.62 20.16 -10.79
CA LEU A 153 6.32 19.49 -10.92
C LEU A 153 6.29 18.58 -12.17
N GLN A 154 6.83 19.04 -13.30
CA GLN A 154 6.90 18.27 -14.54
C GLN A 154 7.87 17.08 -14.46
N GLU A 155 9.00 17.23 -13.78
CA GLU A 155 9.97 16.13 -13.60
C GLU A 155 9.39 15.02 -12.70
N ASN A 156 8.65 15.40 -11.67
CA ASN A 156 7.97 14.46 -10.79
C ASN A 156 6.83 13.71 -11.51
N ASP A 157 6.07 14.41 -12.36
CA ASP A 157 4.97 13.82 -13.13
C ASP A 157 5.47 12.86 -14.23
N ALA A 158 6.66 13.10 -14.79
CA ALA A 158 7.34 12.20 -15.72
C ALA A 158 7.87 10.93 -15.03
N LYS A 159 8.35 11.03 -13.78
CA LYS A 159 8.80 9.87 -12.98
C LYS A 159 7.65 8.96 -12.53
N ILE A 160 6.42 9.46 -12.48
CA ILE A 160 5.22 8.68 -12.10
C ILE A 160 4.65 7.89 -13.30
N LYS A 161 4.92 8.32 -14.54
CA LYS A 161 4.37 7.72 -15.78
C LYS A 161 5.31 6.70 -16.46
N ALA A 162 6.52 6.48 -15.95
CA ALA A 162 7.51 5.51 -16.43
C ALA A 162 7.49 4.23 -15.58
#